data_AF-A0A813GEJ7-F1
#
_entry.id   AF-A0A813GEJ7-F1
#
_cell.length_a   1.000
_cell.length_b   1.000
_cell.length_c   1.000
_cell.angle_alpha   90.00
_cell.angle_beta   90.00
_cell.angle_gamma   90.00
#
_symmetry.space_group_name_H-M   'P 1'
#
loop_
_entity.id
_entity.type
_entity.pdbx_description
1 polymer ?
#
loop_
_entity_poly.entity_id
_entity_poly.type
_entity_poly.pdbx_seq_one_letter_code
_entity_poly.pdbx_strand_id
1 'polypeptide(L)'
;MKDKAEVLALEKKALAMIKYHQKAKSLSAEALFAAMSKKGDQLDKAGFLAFFKSCEKEKVEVEEGKEADAPPTKEDLGRIFKLWDESEVGVVSKDKMLSLTRSLMKVSKDTVLTDGLSIKDSKSIRRLDVGEVVEVLGTPEAEGDVDVKRVSVKAMKDDVEGWVTVSGNQGTVFLLEGGGVFKVVKETIITGSFDLEDSTKDMPRKLKAGELVEAREWPKKEEKTGLVRMRIKAKSDGVTGWVTAVGNTGVVFLEVK
;
A
#
# COMPACT_ATOMS: atom_id res chain seq x y z
N MET A 1 16.85 10.98 -14.83
CA MET A 1 16.12 9.68 -14.92
C MET A 1 16.79 8.57 -14.12
N LYS A 2 18.10 8.32 -14.27
CA LYS A 2 18.82 7.27 -13.50
C LYS A 2 18.78 7.47 -11.98
N ASP A 3 19.08 8.67 -11.50
CA ASP A 3 19.08 9.01 -10.06
C ASP A 3 17.69 8.81 -9.40
N LYS A 4 16.60 9.22 -10.07
CA LYS A 4 15.23 9.00 -9.57
C LYS A 4 14.88 7.51 -9.46
N ALA A 5 15.27 6.69 -10.43
CA ALA A 5 15.01 5.25 -10.40
C ALA A 5 15.82 4.55 -9.29
N GLU A 6 17.05 5.00 -9.06
CA GLU A 6 17.90 4.56 -7.95
C GLU A 6 17.26 4.89 -6.59
N VAL A 7 16.81 6.13 -6.38
CA VAL A 7 16.15 6.53 -5.12
C VAL A 7 14.86 5.75 -4.87
N LEU A 8 14.08 5.43 -5.91
CA LEU A 8 12.89 4.57 -5.78
C LEU A 8 13.23 3.13 -5.42
N ALA A 9 14.35 2.60 -5.90
CA ALA A 9 14.84 1.28 -5.50
C ALA A 9 15.28 1.27 -4.03
N LEU A 10 15.98 2.33 -3.60
CA LEU A 10 16.36 2.54 -2.19
C LEU A 10 15.14 2.68 -1.28
N GLU A 11 14.12 3.44 -1.70
CA GLU A 11 12.85 3.58 -0.98
C GLU A 11 12.19 2.21 -0.77
N LYS A 12 12.14 1.36 -1.80
CA LYS A 12 11.57 0.01 -1.69
C LYS A 12 12.29 -0.83 -0.63
N LYS A 13 13.62 -0.75 -0.57
CA LYS A 13 14.43 -1.43 0.45
C LYS A 13 14.12 -0.89 1.85
N ALA A 14 14.07 0.43 2.00
CA ALA A 14 13.76 1.06 3.27
C ALA A 14 12.36 0.69 3.79
N LEU A 15 11.34 0.67 2.92
CA LEU A 15 10.00 0.22 3.27
C LEU A 15 9.96 -1.27 3.65
N ALA A 16 10.75 -2.13 2.98
CA ALA A 16 10.86 -3.54 3.36
C ALA A 16 11.44 -3.70 4.77
N MET A 17 12.49 -2.95 5.11
CA MET A 17 13.07 -2.95 6.47
C MET A 17 12.07 -2.46 7.51
N ILE A 18 11.31 -1.40 7.22
CA ILE A 18 10.25 -0.88 8.10
C ILE A 18 9.19 -1.97 8.35
N LYS A 19 8.72 -2.65 7.29
CA LYS A 19 7.74 -3.74 7.40
C LYS A 19 8.27 -4.94 8.19
N TYR A 20 9.54 -5.29 7.99
CA TYR A 20 10.17 -6.36 8.76
C TYR A 20 10.19 -6.00 10.25
N HIS A 21 10.61 -4.79 10.61
CA HIS A 21 10.60 -4.33 12.00
C HIS A 21 9.20 -4.32 12.60
N GLN A 22 8.21 -3.83 11.85
CA GLN A 22 6.81 -3.83 12.27
C GLN A 22 6.33 -5.24 12.61
N LYS A 23 6.61 -6.22 11.73
CA LYS A 23 6.26 -7.63 11.93
C LYS A 23 7.01 -8.26 13.10
N ALA A 24 8.33 -8.04 13.17
CA ALA A 24 9.19 -8.62 14.22
C ALA A 24 8.81 -8.14 15.63
N LYS A 25 8.24 -6.94 15.75
CA LYS A 25 7.78 -6.37 17.03
C LYS A 25 6.25 -6.35 17.18
N SER A 26 5.51 -6.96 16.26
CA SER A 26 4.04 -6.96 16.24
C SER A 26 3.40 -5.58 16.44
N LEU A 27 3.96 -4.55 15.79
CA LEU A 27 3.52 -3.16 15.96
C LEU A 27 2.30 -2.84 15.08
N SER A 28 1.31 -2.14 15.65
CA SER A 28 0.28 -1.45 14.84
C SER A 28 0.92 -0.33 14.00
N ALA A 29 0.18 0.21 13.03
CA ALA A 29 0.69 1.32 12.22
C ALA A 29 1.01 2.57 13.06
N GLU A 30 0.20 2.86 14.08
CA GLU A 30 0.38 3.95 15.03
C GLU A 30 1.60 3.72 15.92
N ALA A 31 1.76 2.49 16.43
CA ALA A 31 2.92 2.14 17.27
C ALA A 31 4.22 2.18 16.46
N LEU A 32 4.18 1.74 15.21
CA LEU A 32 5.30 1.86 14.27
C LEU A 32 5.64 3.33 14.00
N PHE A 33 4.64 4.18 13.75
CA PHE A 33 4.85 5.62 13.59
C PHE A 33 5.47 6.24 14.84
N ALA A 34 4.94 5.94 16.03
CA ALA A 34 5.47 6.44 17.29
C ALA A 34 6.94 6.02 17.53
N ALA A 35 7.33 4.82 17.10
CA ALA A 35 8.70 4.35 17.15
C ALA A 35 9.65 5.16 16.23
N MET A 36 9.13 5.73 15.14
CA MET A 36 9.89 6.58 14.21
C MET A 36 9.94 8.05 14.64
N SER A 37 8.81 8.63 15.05
CA SER A 37 8.72 10.07 15.36
C SER A 37 9.33 10.43 16.72
N LYS A 38 9.52 9.45 17.63
CA LYS A 38 10.03 9.60 19.01
C LYS A 38 9.21 10.51 19.94
N LYS A 39 8.42 11.47 19.42
CA LYS A 39 7.36 12.29 20.05
C LYS A 39 6.72 13.20 18.99
N GLY A 40 5.40 13.34 19.00
CA GLY A 40 4.66 14.24 18.09
C GLY A 40 3.92 13.52 16.95
N ASP A 41 3.30 14.32 16.09
CA ASP A 41 2.48 13.92 14.93
C ASP A 41 3.23 14.04 13.59
N GLN A 42 4.55 14.26 13.66
CA GLN A 42 5.43 14.43 12.51
C GLN A 42 6.72 13.63 12.67
N LEU A 43 7.26 13.16 11.56
CA LEU A 43 8.56 12.49 11.47
C LEU A 43 9.58 13.44 10.87
N ASP A 44 10.56 13.86 11.67
CA ASP A 44 11.72 14.59 11.17
C ASP A 44 12.82 13.64 10.65
N LYS A 45 13.81 14.22 9.98
CA LYS A 45 14.95 13.47 9.42
C LYS A 45 15.77 12.77 10.51
N ALA A 46 15.87 13.34 11.71
CA ALA A 46 16.67 12.78 12.79
C ALA A 46 16.01 11.52 13.39
N GLY A 47 14.69 11.55 13.59
CA GLY A 47 13.85 10.43 13.99
C GLY A 47 13.90 9.31 12.95
N PHE A 48 13.74 9.65 11.67
CA PHE A 48 13.86 8.68 10.57
C PHE A 48 15.22 7.97 10.58
N LEU A 49 16.33 8.71 10.62
CA LEU A 49 17.66 8.12 10.67
C LEU A 49 17.91 7.32 11.95
N ALA A 50 17.34 7.74 13.09
CA ALA A 50 17.48 7.02 14.33
C ALA A 50 16.72 5.69 14.32
N PHE A 51 15.54 5.64 13.71
CA PHE A 51 14.79 4.40 13.54
C PHE A 51 15.61 3.35 12.80
N PHE A 52 16.21 3.70 11.66
CA PHE A 52 17.01 2.74 10.86
C PHE A 52 18.27 2.23 11.57
N LYS A 53 18.76 2.95 12.59
CA LYS A 53 19.86 2.48 13.44
C LYS A 53 19.42 1.38 14.41
N SER A 54 18.17 1.40 14.88
CA SER A 54 17.66 0.49 15.92
C SER A 54 16.57 -0.46 15.44
N CYS A 55 16.14 -0.37 14.18
CA CYS A 55 15.13 -1.26 13.63
C CYS A 55 15.67 -2.70 13.55
N GLU A 56 14.74 -3.65 13.66
CA GLU A 56 15.06 -5.06 13.47
C GLU A 56 15.36 -5.25 11.98
N LYS A 57 16.38 -6.03 11.68
CA LYS A 57 16.81 -6.28 10.31
C LYS A 57 16.64 -7.75 10.00
N GLU A 58 16.11 -8.03 8.81
CA GLU A 58 16.05 -9.38 8.30
C GLU A 58 17.47 -9.93 8.16
N LYS A 59 17.69 -11.16 8.63
CA LYS A 59 18.95 -11.85 8.37
C LYS A 59 18.91 -12.30 6.92
N VAL A 60 19.63 -11.58 6.05
CA VAL A 60 19.79 -11.99 4.66
C VAL A 60 20.90 -13.04 4.62
N GLU A 61 20.54 -14.29 4.37
CA GLU A 61 21.53 -15.33 4.03
C GLU A 61 22.08 -15.00 2.64
N VAL A 62 23.39 -14.72 2.57
CA VAL A 62 24.07 -14.41 1.33
C VAL A 62 24.56 -15.72 0.74
N GLU A 63 24.01 -16.16 -0.40
CA GLU A 63 24.57 -17.26 -1.16
C GLU A 63 26.02 -16.94 -1.57
N GLU A 64 26.94 -17.89 -1.39
CA GLU A 64 28.34 -17.73 -1.80
C GLU A 64 28.41 -17.29 -3.27
N GLY A 65 29.04 -16.14 -3.52
CA GLY A 65 29.25 -15.59 -4.86
C GLY A 65 28.25 -14.54 -5.33
N LYS A 66 27.23 -14.18 -4.53
CA LYS A 66 26.38 -13.00 -4.78
C LYS A 66 26.74 -11.86 -3.82
N GLU A 67 26.85 -10.63 -4.33
CA GLU A 67 26.92 -9.46 -3.46
C GLU A 67 25.65 -9.40 -2.60
N ALA A 68 25.84 -9.30 -1.28
CA ALA A 68 24.75 -9.05 -0.36
C ALA A 68 24.05 -7.75 -0.79
N ASP A 69 22.71 -7.78 -0.87
CA ASP A 69 21.96 -6.57 -1.15
C ASP A 69 22.08 -5.62 0.05
N ALA A 70 23.07 -4.71 -0.02
CA ALA A 70 23.46 -3.90 1.12
C ALA A 70 22.28 -3.01 1.58
N PRO A 71 22.09 -2.85 2.90
CA PRO A 71 21.06 -1.97 3.42
C PRO A 71 21.35 -0.51 3.03
N PRO A 72 20.33 0.34 2.89
CA PRO A 72 20.52 1.76 2.59
C PRO A 72 21.49 2.43 3.58
N THR A 73 22.44 3.19 3.03
CA THR A 73 23.38 4.01 3.81
C THR A 73 22.68 5.21 4.46
N LYS A 74 23.38 5.96 5.32
CA LYS A 74 22.84 7.18 5.92
C LYS A 74 22.51 8.24 4.85
N GLU A 75 23.34 8.32 3.82
CA GLU A 75 23.18 9.20 2.67
C GLU A 75 21.95 8.79 1.85
N ASP A 76 21.77 7.49 1.60
CA ASP A 76 20.59 6.93 0.90
C ASP A 76 19.30 7.25 1.67
N LEU A 77 19.29 7.02 2.98
CA LEU A 77 18.18 7.38 3.85
C LEU A 77 17.88 8.88 3.79
N GLY A 78 18.91 9.72 3.68
CA GLY A 78 18.72 11.15 3.47
C GLY A 78 18.00 11.49 2.16
N ARG A 79 18.28 10.77 1.07
CA ARG A 79 17.60 10.92 -0.23
C ARG A 79 16.16 10.40 -0.18
N ILE A 80 15.92 9.27 0.50
CA ILE A 80 14.59 8.71 0.71
C ILE A 80 13.72 9.67 1.54
N PHE A 81 14.26 10.25 2.62
CA PHE A 81 13.52 11.23 3.42
C PHE A 81 13.10 12.43 2.57
N LYS A 82 14.01 12.94 1.73
CA LYS A 82 13.69 14.04 0.80
C LYS A 82 12.61 13.65 -0.22
N LEU A 83 12.57 12.39 -0.64
CA LEU A 83 11.50 11.89 -1.51
C LEU A 83 10.13 11.91 -0.81
N TRP A 84 10.09 11.67 0.51
CA TRP A 84 8.85 11.64 1.29
C TRP A 84 8.37 13.02 1.73
N ASP A 85 9.32 13.91 2.03
CA ASP A 85 9.10 15.34 2.31
C ASP A 85 8.96 16.12 1.00
N GLU A 86 7.92 15.78 0.21
CA GLU A 86 7.65 16.41 -1.10
C GLU A 86 7.46 17.94 -1.00
N SER A 87 7.03 18.44 0.17
CA SER A 87 6.85 19.86 0.44
C SER A 87 8.12 20.57 0.91
N GLU A 88 9.23 19.85 1.09
CA GLU A 88 10.52 20.35 1.58
C GLU A 88 10.43 21.15 2.89
N VAL A 89 9.52 20.77 3.79
CA VAL A 89 9.32 21.44 5.08
C VAL A 89 10.14 20.82 6.22
N GLY A 90 10.94 19.80 5.91
CA GLY A 90 11.81 19.10 6.85
C GLY A 90 11.13 18.01 7.67
N VAL A 91 9.84 17.75 7.43
CA VAL A 91 9.01 16.80 8.19
C VAL A 91 8.06 16.02 7.29
N VAL A 92 7.80 14.77 7.65
CA VAL A 92 6.77 13.93 7.04
C VAL A 92 5.60 13.79 8.02
N SER A 93 4.39 14.13 7.60
CA SER A 93 3.20 14.05 8.47
C SER A 93 2.87 12.60 8.85
N LYS A 94 2.17 12.42 9.97
CA LYS A 94 1.63 11.11 10.39
C LYS A 94 0.84 10.43 9.26
N ASP A 95 -0.10 11.14 8.64
CA ASP A 95 -0.95 10.57 7.58
C ASP A 95 -0.13 10.10 6.37
N LYS A 96 0.89 10.88 5.97
CA LYS A 96 1.80 10.49 4.90
C LYS A 96 2.59 9.25 5.28
N MET A 97 3.11 9.18 6.51
CA MET A 97 3.83 7.99 7.00
C MET A 97 2.94 6.76 7.07
N LEU A 98 1.73 6.86 7.63
CA LEU A 98 0.77 5.76 7.69
C LEU A 98 0.42 5.25 6.28
N SER A 99 0.27 6.16 5.30
CA SER A 99 0.07 5.81 3.90
C SER A 99 1.27 5.07 3.29
N LEU A 100 2.50 5.51 3.59
CA LEU A 100 3.74 4.87 3.09
C LEU A 100 3.97 3.48 3.69
N THR A 101 3.63 3.28 4.96
CA THR A 101 3.85 2.01 5.66
C THR A 101 2.65 1.07 5.63
N ARG A 102 1.56 1.46 4.95
CA ARG A 102 0.34 0.67 4.88
C ARG A 102 0.64 -0.74 4.36
N SER A 103 0.14 -1.74 5.09
CA SER A 103 0.16 -3.12 4.64
C SER A 103 -1.17 -3.40 3.94
N LEU A 104 -1.11 -3.63 2.64
CA LEU A 104 -2.27 -3.93 1.82
C LEU A 104 -2.25 -5.40 1.44
N MET A 105 -3.44 -5.99 1.34
CA MET A 105 -3.63 -7.32 0.75
C MET A 105 -4.77 -7.30 -0.26
N LYS A 106 -4.63 -8.10 -1.32
CA LYS A 106 -5.67 -8.32 -2.33
C LYS A 106 -6.46 -9.58 -2.01
N VAL A 107 -7.77 -9.48 -2.12
CA VAL A 107 -8.68 -10.63 -2.10
C VAL A 107 -8.49 -11.45 -3.38
N SER A 108 -7.98 -12.66 -3.21
CA SER A 108 -7.65 -13.60 -4.30
C SER A 108 -8.72 -14.66 -4.53
N LYS A 109 -9.54 -14.92 -3.50
CA LYS A 109 -10.78 -15.68 -3.57
C LYS A 109 -11.82 -14.97 -2.72
N ASP A 110 -13.08 -15.03 -3.14
CA ASP A 110 -14.18 -14.48 -2.36
C ASP A 110 -14.13 -14.98 -0.91
N THR A 111 -14.32 -14.05 0.02
CA THR A 111 -14.22 -14.32 1.45
C THR A 111 -15.23 -13.49 2.22
N VAL A 112 -15.40 -13.78 3.51
CA VAL A 112 -16.37 -13.10 4.38
C VAL A 112 -15.62 -12.26 5.40
N LEU A 113 -16.04 -11.01 5.52
CA LEU A 113 -15.63 -10.11 6.60
C LEU A 113 -16.53 -10.36 7.81
N THR A 114 -15.95 -10.64 8.97
CA THR A 114 -16.70 -10.86 10.22
C THR A 114 -16.37 -9.83 11.29
N ASP A 115 -17.23 -9.68 12.30
CA ASP A 115 -17.04 -8.70 13.40
C ASP A 115 -16.06 -9.14 14.50
N GLY A 116 -15.56 -10.37 14.44
CA GLY A 116 -14.57 -10.89 15.40
C GLY A 116 -13.66 -11.98 14.84
N LEU A 117 -12.64 -12.33 15.63
CA LEU A 117 -11.62 -13.34 15.31
C LEU A 117 -12.23 -14.75 15.17
N SER A 118 -13.12 -15.18 16.05
CA SER A 118 -13.71 -16.53 16.01
C SER A 118 -14.64 -16.68 14.79
N ILE A 119 -14.41 -17.63 13.86
CA ILE A 119 -15.37 -17.90 12.77
C ILE A 119 -16.71 -18.38 13.35
N LYS A 120 -16.67 -19.14 14.44
CA LYS A 120 -17.87 -19.75 15.04
C LYS A 120 -18.77 -18.74 15.74
N ASP A 121 -18.16 -17.80 16.46
CA ASP A 121 -18.90 -16.90 17.37
C ASP A 121 -19.14 -15.51 16.77
N SER A 122 -18.54 -15.22 15.61
CA SER A 122 -18.65 -13.91 14.95
C SER A 122 -19.74 -13.88 13.89
N LYS A 123 -20.30 -12.69 13.67
CA LYS A 123 -21.31 -12.44 12.63
C LYS A 123 -20.64 -12.05 11.32
N SER A 124 -21.26 -12.46 10.21
CA SER A 124 -20.89 -11.97 8.89
C SER A 124 -21.32 -10.51 8.73
N ILE A 125 -20.38 -9.63 8.40
CA ILE A 125 -20.65 -8.23 8.07
C ILE A 125 -21.01 -8.12 6.59
N ARG A 126 -20.12 -8.59 5.70
CA ARG A 126 -20.34 -8.66 4.25
C ARG A 126 -19.37 -9.62 3.58
N ARG A 127 -19.62 -9.91 2.29
CA ARG A 127 -18.67 -10.60 1.40
C ARG A 127 -17.65 -9.60 0.85
N LEU A 128 -16.41 -10.04 0.73
CA LEU A 128 -15.35 -9.37 -0.04
C LEU A 128 -15.18 -10.13 -1.35
N ASP A 129 -15.27 -9.41 -2.46
CA ASP A 129 -15.15 -9.98 -3.80
C ASP A 129 -13.68 -10.11 -4.24
N VAL A 130 -13.37 -11.08 -5.11
CA VAL A 130 -12.05 -11.15 -5.77
C VAL A 130 -11.67 -9.81 -6.39
N GLY A 131 -10.45 -9.36 -6.10
CA GLY A 131 -9.91 -8.08 -6.56
C GLY A 131 -10.17 -6.91 -5.61
N GLU A 132 -10.99 -7.07 -4.57
CA GLU A 132 -11.03 -6.08 -3.49
C GLU A 132 -9.68 -5.99 -2.76
N VAL A 133 -9.38 -4.81 -2.22
CA VAL A 133 -8.18 -4.56 -1.43
C VAL A 133 -8.57 -4.25 0.00
N VAL A 134 -7.80 -4.80 0.93
CA VAL A 134 -7.93 -4.54 2.36
C VAL A 134 -6.61 -3.98 2.92
N GLU A 135 -6.72 -3.05 3.86
CA GLU A 135 -5.63 -2.60 4.72
C GLU A 135 -5.56 -3.50 5.94
N VAL A 136 -4.39 -4.07 6.21
CA VAL A 136 -4.13 -4.89 7.39
C VAL A 136 -3.89 -3.99 8.60
N LEU A 137 -4.72 -4.14 9.64
CA LEU A 137 -4.69 -3.32 10.85
C LEU A 137 -3.88 -3.97 11.99
N GLY A 138 -3.73 -5.29 11.96
CA GLY A 138 -3.05 -6.05 13.01
C GLY A 138 -2.17 -7.18 12.47
N THR A 139 -1.56 -7.93 13.37
CA THR A 139 -0.83 -9.15 13.00
C THR A 139 -1.80 -10.31 12.80
N PRO A 140 -1.51 -11.26 11.88
CA PRO A 140 -2.31 -12.47 11.78
C PRO A 140 -2.31 -13.26 13.10
N GLU A 141 -3.50 -13.60 13.58
CA GLU A 141 -3.74 -14.36 14.80
C GLU A 141 -4.28 -15.76 14.46
N ALA A 142 -3.90 -16.75 15.26
CA ALA A 142 -4.40 -18.11 15.14
C ALA A 142 -5.84 -18.19 15.66
N GLU A 143 -6.69 -18.94 14.96
CA GLU A 143 -8.08 -19.07 15.34
C GLU A 143 -8.35 -20.38 16.12
N GLY A 144 -8.17 -20.31 17.43
CA GLY A 144 -8.39 -21.45 18.33
C GLY A 144 -7.57 -22.68 17.90
N ASP A 145 -8.22 -23.84 17.86
CA ASP A 145 -7.60 -25.11 17.44
C ASP A 145 -7.71 -25.36 15.92
N VAL A 146 -8.28 -24.40 15.16
CA VAL A 146 -8.39 -24.50 13.71
C VAL A 146 -7.08 -23.98 13.12
N ASP A 147 -6.42 -24.75 12.26
CA ASP A 147 -5.18 -24.36 11.58
C ASP A 147 -5.43 -23.29 10.50
N VAL A 148 -5.90 -22.13 10.94
CA VAL A 148 -6.28 -20.98 10.14
C VAL A 148 -5.76 -19.72 10.83
N LYS A 149 -5.18 -18.82 10.03
CA LYS A 149 -4.78 -17.49 10.48
C LYS A 149 -5.76 -16.46 9.98
N ARG A 150 -6.20 -15.60 10.89
CA ARG A 150 -7.10 -14.50 10.60
C ARG A 150 -6.43 -13.19 10.94
N VAL A 151 -6.83 -12.14 10.26
CA VAL A 151 -6.25 -10.82 10.45
C VAL A 151 -7.35 -9.78 10.46
N SER A 152 -7.21 -8.80 11.36
CA SER A 152 -8.06 -7.62 11.37
C SER A 152 -7.67 -6.71 10.21
N VAL A 153 -8.66 -6.29 9.44
CA VAL A 153 -8.49 -5.49 8.24
C VAL A 153 -9.54 -4.39 8.14
N LYS A 154 -9.25 -3.37 7.34
CA LYS A 154 -10.21 -2.39 6.84
C LYS A 154 -10.35 -2.56 5.33
N ALA A 155 -11.57 -2.74 4.83
CA ALA A 155 -11.79 -2.82 3.40
C ALA A 155 -11.67 -1.45 2.74
N MET A 156 -10.86 -1.34 1.68
CA MET A 156 -10.58 -0.04 1.04
C MET A 156 -11.75 0.51 0.21
N LYS A 157 -12.77 -0.32 -0.05
CA LYS A 157 -13.93 0.01 -0.87
C LYS A 157 -14.96 0.86 -0.12
N ASP A 158 -15.11 0.60 1.18
CA ASP A 158 -16.19 1.12 2.01
C ASP A 158 -15.78 1.43 3.46
N ASP A 159 -14.47 1.36 3.76
CA ASP A 159 -13.88 1.62 5.08
C ASP A 159 -14.42 0.74 6.22
N VAL A 160 -15.07 -0.39 5.89
CA VAL A 160 -15.60 -1.32 6.88
C VAL A 160 -14.47 -2.17 7.46
N GLU A 161 -14.36 -2.17 8.79
CA GLU A 161 -13.39 -2.98 9.53
C GLU A 161 -13.97 -4.33 9.96
N GLY A 162 -13.09 -5.32 10.05
CA GLY A 162 -13.46 -6.66 10.51
C GLY A 162 -12.33 -7.68 10.33
N TRP A 163 -12.66 -8.95 10.48
CA TRP A 163 -11.71 -10.05 10.43
C TRP A 163 -11.88 -10.88 9.17
N VAL A 164 -10.75 -11.23 8.56
CA VAL A 164 -10.71 -12.06 7.34
C VAL A 164 -9.67 -13.16 7.49
N THR A 165 -9.99 -14.34 6.94
CA THR A 165 -9.04 -15.45 6.85
C THR A 165 -7.97 -15.15 5.81
N VAL A 166 -6.69 -15.29 6.17
CA VAL A 166 -5.58 -15.12 5.24
C VAL A 166 -5.45 -16.34 4.33
N SER A 167 -5.36 -17.52 4.97
CA SER A 167 -5.26 -18.83 4.33
C SER A 167 -6.08 -19.84 5.11
N GLY A 168 -6.87 -20.65 4.41
CA GLY A 168 -7.65 -21.73 4.99
C GLY A 168 -6.81 -23.00 5.25
N ASN A 169 -7.35 -23.88 6.10
CA ASN A 169 -6.73 -25.14 6.51
C ASN A 169 -6.45 -26.15 5.38
N GLN A 170 -7.07 -25.98 4.21
CA GLN A 170 -6.83 -26.79 3.01
C GLN A 170 -5.91 -26.10 1.99
N GLY A 171 -5.10 -25.13 2.44
CA GLY A 171 -4.13 -24.43 1.60
C GLY A 171 -4.73 -23.39 0.65
N THR A 172 -6.04 -23.12 0.73
CA THR A 172 -6.65 -22.03 -0.04
C THR A 172 -6.20 -20.68 0.52
N VAL A 173 -5.52 -19.89 -0.29
CA VAL A 173 -5.16 -18.51 0.03
C VAL A 173 -6.31 -17.60 -0.36
N PHE A 174 -6.79 -16.78 0.58
CA PHE A 174 -7.84 -15.79 0.35
C PHE A 174 -7.26 -14.39 0.23
N LEU A 175 -6.22 -14.07 1.00
CA LEU A 175 -5.51 -12.78 0.95
C LEU A 175 -4.08 -12.97 0.43
N LEU A 176 -3.73 -12.22 -0.61
CA LEU A 176 -2.36 -12.14 -1.13
C LEU A 176 -1.76 -10.78 -0.79
N GLU A 177 -0.49 -10.75 -0.40
CA GLU A 177 0.23 -9.49 -0.22
C GLU A 177 0.21 -8.65 -1.50
N GLY A 178 -0.09 -7.35 -1.39
CA GLY A 178 -0.22 -6.47 -2.54
C GLY A 178 -1.47 -5.60 -2.46
N GLY A 179 -2.00 -5.17 -3.59
CA GLY A 179 -3.18 -4.29 -3.60
C GLY A 179 -2.88 -2.84 -3.98
N GLY A 180 -1.70 -2.32 -3.62
CA GLY A 180 -1.32 -0.93 -3.95
C GLY A 180 -0.92 -0.70 -5.41
N VAL A 181 -0.75 -1.76 -6.20
CA VAL A 181 -0.35 -1.69 -7.62
C VAL A 181 -1.50 -2.18 -8.49
N PHE A 182 -1.80 -1.41 -9.52
CA PHE A 182 -2.83 -1.70 -10.50
C PHE A 182 -2.19 -1.89 -11.87
N LYS A 183 -2.73 -2.83 -12.64
CA LYS A 183 -2.43 -3.03 -14.06
C LYS A 183 -3.49 -2.31 -14.88
N VAL A 184 -3.04 -1.52 -15.84
CA VAL A 184 -3.90 -0.93 -16.86
C VAL A 184 -4.37 -2.05 -17.79
N VAL A 185 -5.66 -2.32 -17.84
CA VAL A 185 -6.26 -3.35 -18.72
C VAL A 185 -6.91 -2.74 -19.96
N LYS A 186 -7.27 -1.46 -19.90
CA LYS A 186 -7.70 -0.66 -21.06
C LYS A 186 -7.01 0.69 -21.04
N GLU A 187 -6.72 1.20 -22.23
CA GLU A 187 -6.07 2.50 -22.39
C GLU A 187 -6.86 3.60 -21.68
N THR A 188 -6.16 4.45 -20.93
CA THR A 188 -6.77 5.54 -20.15
C THR A 188 -5.82 6.74 -20.08
N ILE A 189 -6.33 7.89 -19.67
CA ILE A 189 -5.60 9.16 -19.63
C ILE A 189 -5.39 9.59 -18.18
N ILE A 190 -4.20 10.09 -17.89
CA ILE A 190 -3.90 10.80 -16.65
C ILE A 190 -4.41 12.25 -16.79
N THR A 191 -5.29 12.67 -15.89
CA THR A 191 -5.80 14.04 -15.77
C THR A 191 -5.23 14.74 -14.54
N GLY A 192 -5.11 16.06 -14.58
CA GLY A 192 -4.58 16.84 -13.45
C GLY A 192 -5.52 16.90 -12.25
N SER A 193 -6.83 16.82 -12.50
CA SER A 193 -7.90 16.97 -11.51
C SER A 193 -8.77 15.72 -11.40
N PHE A 194 -9.47 15.61 -10.26
CA PHE A 194 -10.49 14.59 -10.01
C PHE A 194 -11.68 14.80 -10.95
N ASP A 195 -12.23 16.02 -10.99
CA ASP A 195 -13.25 16.43 -11.96
C ASP A 195 -12.67 16.51 -13.37
N LEU A 196 -13.38 15.97 -14.36
CA LEU A 196 -12.95 16.02 -15.76
C LEU A 196 -13.16 17.37 -16.43
N GLU A 197 -14.07 18.20 -15.91
CA GLU A 197 -14.45 19.51 -16.46
C GLU A 197 -13.28 20.52 -16.48
N ASP A 198 -12.32 20.39 -15.54
CA ASP A 198 -11.17 21.30 -15.40
C ASP A 198 -9.89 20.84 -16.14
N SER A 199 -9.93 19.72 -16.86
CA SER A 199 -8.73 19.05 -17.38
C SER A 199 -8.09 19.67 -18.65
N THR A 200 -8.32 20.96 -18.91
CA THR A 200 -8.28 21.55 -20.28
C THR A 200 -6.95 22.15 -20.77
N LYS A 201 -5.76 21.86 -20.21
CA LYS A 201 -4.55 22.62 -20.60
C LYS A 201 -3.27 21.89 -21.03
N ASP A 202 -3.16 20.57 -20.94
CA ASP A 202 -1.92 19.87 -21.35
C ASP A 202 -2.18 18.63 -22.20
N MET A 203 -1.20 18.27 -23.05
CA MET A 203 -1.21 16.99 -23.77
C MET A 203 -1.29 15.83 -22.76
N PRO A 204 -2.39 15.06 -22.73
CA PRO A 204 -2.61 14.08 -21.69
C PRO A 204 -1.61 12.92 -21.79
N ARG A 205 -0.93 12.59 -20.69
CA ARG A 205 -0.17 11.34 -20.60
C ARG A 205 -1.17 10.17 -20.64
N LYS A 206 -1.10 9.40 -21.71
CA LYS A 206 -1.98 8.25 -21.99
C LYS A 206 -1.31 6.95 -21.56
N LEU A 207 -1.92 6.23 -20.62
CA LEU A 207 -1.48 4.92 -20.14
C LEU A 207 -1.95 3.79 -21.06
N LYS A 208 -1.02 2.95 -21.51
CA LYS A 208 -1.31 1.78 -22.36
C LYS A 208 -1.66 0.56 -21.52
N ALA A 209 -2.42 -0.36 -22.12
CA ALA A 209 -2.68 -1.67 -21.52
C ALA A 209 -1.36 -2.39 -21.20
N GLY A 210 -1.29 -2.99 -20.01
CA GLY A 210 -0.10 -3.62 -19.46
C GLY A 210 0.78 -2.70 -18.59
N GLU A 211 0.63 -1.37 -18.68
CA GLU A 211 1.35 -0.46 -17.78
C GLU A 211 0.93 -0.69 -16.32
N LEU A 212 1.88 -0.51 -15.40
CA LEU A 212 1.64 -0.62 -13.97
C LEU A 212 1.62 0.76 -13.33
N VAL A 213 0.64 0.97 -12.46
CA VAL A 213 0.50 2.21 -11.70
C VAL A 213 0.37 1.88 -10.21
N GLU A 214 0.79 2.81 -9.37
CA GLU A 214 0.68 2.71 -7.92
C GLU A 214 -0.40 3.67 -7.43
N ALA A 215 -1.31 3.20 -6.58
CA ALA A 215 -2.36 4.02 -6.00
C ALA A 215 -1.78 5.08 -5.05
N ARG A 216 -2.22 6.32 -5.22
CA ARG A 216 -1.91 7.47 -4.35
C ARG A 216 -3.15 7.95 -3.62
N GLU A 217 -4.30 7.92 -4.28
CA GLU A 217 -5.62 8.02 -3.66
C GLU A 217 -6.47 6.87 -4.19
N TRP A 218 -7.20 6.20 -3.30
CA TRP A 218 -8.00 5.02 -3.62
C TRP A 218 -9.16 5.35 -4.58
N PRO A 219 -9.65 4.36 -5.35
CA PRO A 219 -10.78 4.55 -6.24
C PRO A 219 -11.99 5.04 -5.48
N LYS A 220 -12.48 6.22 -5.86
CA LYS A 220 -13.70 6.83 -5.32
C LYS A 220 -14.60 7.26 -6.46
N LYS A 221 -15.91 7.21 -6.24
CA LYS A 221 -16.89 7.61 -7.24
C LYS A 221 -16.90 9.14 -7.38
N GLU A 222 -16.84 9.62 -8.61
CA GLU A 222 -17.15 10.99 -8.98
C GLU A 222 -18.67 11.06 -9.22
N GLU A 223 -19.40 11.70 -8.31
CA GLU A 223 -20.88 11.66 -8.34
C GLU A 223 -21.48 12.29 -9.60
N LYS A 224 -20.82 13.30 -10.20
CA LYS A 224 -21.30 13.98 -11.41
C LYS A 224 -21.35 13.05 -12.63
N THR A 225 -20.29 12.27 -12.84
CA THR A 225 -20.10 11.46 -14.06
C THR A 225 -20.42 9.98 -13.84
N GLY A 226 -20.46 9.54 -12.57
CA GLY A 226 -20.54 8.14 -12.19
C GLY A 226 -19.24 7.37 -12.39
N LEU A 227 -18.14 8.03 -12.78
CA LEU A 227 -16.84 7.39 -12.96
C LEU A 227 -16.23 7.05 -11.60
N VAL A 228 -15.58 5.89 -11.50
CA VAL A 228 -14.70 5.58 -10.37
C VAL A 228 -13.30 6.05 -10.74
N ARG A 229 -12.81 7.06 -10.02
CA ARG A 229 -11.51 7.68 -10.29
C ARG A 229 -10.56 7.46 -9.14
N MET A 230 -9.28 7.29 -9.47
CA MET A 230 -8.21 7.12 -8.49
C MET A 230 -7.02 7.97 -8.87
N ARG A 231 -6.30 8.48 -7.89
CA ARG A 231 -5.03 9.17 -8.13
C ARG A 231 -3.92 8.15 -8.12
N ILE A 232 -3.06 8.19 -9.13
CA ILE A 232 -2.00 7.21 -9.32
C ILE A 232 -0.64 7.87 -9.52
N LYS A 233 0.41 7.05 -9.42
CA LYS A 233 1.74 7.30 -9.95
C LYS A 233 2.08 6.19 -10.95
N ALA A 234 2.35 6.54 -12.19
CA ALA A 234 2.77 5.58 -13.20
C ALA A 234 4.17 5.03 -12.85
N LYS A 235 4.35 3.70 -12.87
CA LYS A 235 5.65 3.10 -12.51
C LYS A 235 6.68 3.22 -13.63
N SER A 236 6.24 3.46 -14.87
CA SER A 236 7.09 3.57 -16.05
C SER A 236 7.89 4.88 -16.09
N ASP A 237 7.27 6.00 -15.72
CA ASP A 237 7.87 7.34 -15.82
C ASP A 237 7.71 8.20 -14.55
N GLY A 238 6.92 7.75 -13.57
CA GLY A 238 6.68 8.44 -12.32
C GLY A 238 5.68 9.59 -12.42
N VAL A 239 4.96 9.75 -13.53
CA VAL A 239 3.91 10.77 -13.70
C VAL A 239 2.76 10.49 -12.74
N THR A 240 2.27 11.53 -12.06
CA THR A 240 1.14 11.44 -11.13
C THR A 240 -0.08 12.14 -11.69
N GLY A 241 -1.27 11.68 -11.28
CA GLY A 241 -2.54 12.32 -11.62
C GLY A 241 -3.71 11.37 -11.47
N TRP A 242 -4.88 11.83 -11.89
CA TRP A 242 -6.13 11.09 -11.79
C TRP A 242 -6.38 10.25 -13.03
N VAL A 243 -6.85 9.02 -12.83
CA VAL A 243 -7.23 8.10 -13.90
C VAL A 243 -8.60 7.53 -13.60
N THR A 244 -9.33 7.16 -14.65
CA THR A 244 -10.57 6.40 -14.52
C THR A 244 -10.20 4.93 -14.31
N ALA A 245 -10.57 4.37 -13.15
CA ALA A 245 -10.41 2.95 -12.83
C ALA A 245 -11.59 2.12 -13.35
N VAL A 246 -12.82 2.65 -13.21
CA VAL A 246 -14.05 2.04 -13.72
C VAL A 246 -14.92 3.12 -14.35
N GLY A 247 -15.40 2.86 -15.57
CA GLY A 247 -16.36 3.72 -16.27
C GLY A 247 -17.75 3.67 -15.66
N ASN A 248 -18.60 4.64 -15.99
CA ASN A 248 -19.96 4.74 -15.46
C ASN A 248 -20.90 3.60 -15.92
N THR A 249 -20.52 2.87 -16.97
CA THR A 249 -21.17 1.63 -17.44
C THR A 249 -20.52 0.35 -16.89
N GLY A 250 -19.61 0.47 -15.91
CA GLY A 250 -18.92 -0.67 -15.29
C GLY A 250 -17.68 -1.17 -16.04
N VAL A 251 -17.28 -0.50 -17.13
CA VAL A 251 -16.06 -0.88 -17.86
C VAL A 251 -14.81 -0.68 -17.00
N VAL A 252 -14.08 -1.76 -16.72
CA VAL A 252 -12.84 -1.72 -15.95
C VAL A 252 -11.66 -1.29 -16.84
N PHE A 253 -10.91 -0.30 -16.37
CA PHE A 253 -9.67 0.20 -17.00
C PHE A 253 -8.43 -0.17 -16.20
N LEU A 254 -8.56 -0.31 -14.87
CA LEU A 254 -7.49 -0.68 -13.96
C LEU A 254 -7.92 -1.86 -13.09
N GLU A 255 -7.10 -2.90 -13.03
CA GLU A 255 -7.29 -4.07 -12.16
C GLU A 255 -6.14 -4.16 -11.16
N VAL A 256 -6.44 -4.59 -9.94
CA VAL A 256 -5.41 -4.79 -8.91
C VAL A 256 -4.48 -5.93 -9.35
N LYS A 257 -3.17 -5.65 -9.40
CA LYS A 257 -2.16 -6.63 -9.82
C LYS A 257 -2.06 -7.81 -8.85
#